data_AF-A0A401Q0S4-F1
#
_entry.id   AF-A0A401Q0S4-F1
#
_cell.length_a   1.000
_cell.length_b   1.000
_cell.length_c   1.000
_cell.angle_alpha   90.00
_cell.angle_beta   90.00
_cell.angle_gamma   90.00
#
_symmetry.space_group_name_H-M   'P 1'
#
loop_
_entity.id
_entity.type
_entity.pdbx_description
1 polymer ?
#
loop_
_entity_poly.entity_id
_entity_poly.type
_entity_poly.pdbx_seq_one_letter_code
_entity_poly.pdbx_strand_id
1 'polypeptide(L)'
;AIEMEDAKPLLNFLKQPCLRWPVLETNNGPEGTWKEEEFNLLETLAFLRGKFNNNIFIQFFVATDDKNSNEHILTLDQAPLFLPAREDYLTNSTEAEKSRRALLQLMIDIAVTLGAHTSTAQLNMESVLEFEFKIAKILIPHINRTSEAIYNKLSVLQLQQTIPQVSDKQLH
;
A
#
# COMPACT_ATOMS: atom_id res chain seq x y z
N ALA A 1 28.17 -12.95 -4.17
CA ALA A 1 27.14 -13.41 -5.13
C ALA A 1 25.96 -12.44 -5.17
N ILE A 2 25.23 -12.23 -4.06
CA ILE A 2 24.11 -11.26 -3.99
C ILE A 2 24.57 -9.82 -4.24
N GLU A 3 25.71 -9.42 -3.68
CA GLU A 3 26.29 -8.06 -3.89
C GLU A 3 26.70 -7.76 -5.34
N MET A 4 26.89 -8.78 -6.18
CA MET A 4 27.25 -8.58 -7.60
C MET A 4 26.05 -8.25 -8.50
N GLU A 5 24.87 -8.70 -8.09
CA GLU A 5 23.61 -8.44 -8.78
C GLU A 5 23.03 -7.07 -8.41
N ASP A 6 23.41 -6.53 -7.24
CA ASP A 6 23.03 -5.19 -6.78
C ASP A 6 21.49 -4.98 -6.90
N ALA A 7 21.03 -3.83 -7.39
CA ALA A 7 19.61 -3.54 -7.59
C ALA A 7 18.96 -4.25 -8.81
N LYS A 8 19.72 -4.96 -9.65
CA LYS A 8 19.21 -5.50 -10.93
C LYS A 8 17.98 -6.41 -10.79
N PRO A 9 17.89 -7.32 -9.81
CA PRO A 9 16.72 -8.18 -9.65
C PRO A 9 15.44 -7.36 -9.38
N LEU A 10 15.54 -6.34 -8.53
CA LEU A 10 14.42 -5.46 -8.21
C LEU A 10 14.05 -4.57 -9.41
N LEU A 11 15.04 -4.01 -10.11
CA LEU A 11 14.80 -3.20 -11.31
C LEU A 11 14.12 -4.00 -12.43
N ASN A 12 14.52 -5.26 -12.62
CA ASN A 12 13.86 -6.14 -13.60
C ASN A 12 12.42 -6.48 -13.18
N PHE A 13 12.18 -6.65 -11.88
CA PHE A 13 10.84 -6.86 -11.36
C PHE A 13 9.93 -5.64 -11.56
N LEU A 14 10.45 -4.43 -11.34
CA LEU A 14 9.73 -3.16 -11.53
C LEU A 14 9.47 -2.78 -13.01
N LYS A 15 9.88 -3.62 -13.97
CA LYS A 15 9.51 -3.47 -15.39
C LYS A 15 8.19 -4.14 -15.76
N GLN A 16 7.61 -4.94 -14.86
CA GLN A 16 6.32 -5.59 -15.11
C GLN A 16 5.23 -4.53 -15.31
N PRO A 17 4.36 -4.65 -16.34
CA PRO A 17 3.35 -3.62 -16.65
C PRO A 17 2.47 -3.22 -15.46
N CYS A 18 2.05 -4.19 -14.64
CA CYS A 18 1.23 -3.98 -13.46
C CYS A 18 2.00 -3.45 -12.24
N LEU A 19 3.32 -3.25 -12.32
CA LEU A 19 4.17 -2.85 -11.19
C LEU A 19 5.25 -1.82 -11.52
N ARG A 20 5.14 -1.17 -12.68
CA ARG A 20 6.01 -0.05 -13.00
C ARG A 20 5.90 1.01 -11.92
N TRP A 21 7.03 1.41 -11.36
CA TRP A 21 7.09 2.48 -10.37
C TRP A 21 7.37 3.82 -11.08
N PRO A 22 6.41 4.77 -11.12
CA PRO A 22 6.52 5.97 -11.97
C PRO A 22 7.77 6.83 -11.70
N VAL A 23 8.27 6.82 -10.46
CA VAL A 23 9.46 7.62 -10.09
C VAL A 23 10.75 7.19 -10.83
N LEU A 24 10.77 5.98 -11.40
CA LEU A 24 11.92 5.39 -12.10
C LEU A 24 11.87 5.55 -13.63
N GLU A 25 10.86 6.24 -14.17
CA GLU A 25 10.62 6.38 -15.62
C GLU A 25 11.85 6.83 -16.42
N THR A 26 12.68 7.71 -15.84
CA THR A 26 13.85 8.27 -16.54
C THR A 26 14.94 7.24 -16.82
N ASN A 27 14.99 6.13 -16.07
CA ASN A 27 16.12 5.19 -16.10
C ASN A 27 15.75 3.78 -16.55
N ASN A 28 14.47 3.42 -16.62
CA ASN A 28 14.07 2.05 -17.01
C ASN A 28 13.93 1.83 -18.53
N GLY A 29 14.27 2.84 -19.35
CA GLY A 29 14.11 2.79 -20.81
C GLY A 29 12.63 2.77 -21.24
N PRO A 30 12.34 2.67 -22.55
CA PRO A 30 10.98 2.73 -23.08
C PRO A 30 10.06 1.60 -22.57
N GLU A 31 10.64 0.45 -22.19
CA GLU A 31 9.88 -0.69 -21.64
C GLU A 31 9.41 -0.47 -20.19
N GLY A 32 10.08 0.42 -19.45
CA GLY A 32 9.77 0.76 -18.07
C GLY A 32 9.08 2.11 -17.89
N THR A 33 8.69 2.77 -18.99
CA THR A 33 7.85 3.97 -18.93
C THR A 33 6.46 3.61 -18.38
N TRP A 34 6.06 4.25 -17.29
CA TRP A 34 4.72 4.11 -16.76
C TRP A 34 3.74 4.93 -17.62
N LYS A 35 2.53 4.40 -17.80
CA LYS A 35 1.47 5.02 -18.58
C LYS A 35 0.17 4.88 -17.82
N GLU A 36 -0.51 6.01 -17.64
CA GLU A 36 -1.75 6.06 -16.88
C GLU A 36 -2.85 5.19 -17.52
N GLU A 37 -2.90 5.13 -18.85
CA GLU A 37 -3.92 4.37 -19.59
C GLU A 37 -3.74 2.86 -19.48
N GLU A 38 -2.52 2.40 -19.20
CA GLU A 38 -2.19 0.98 -18.98
C GLU A 38 -2.32 0.60 -17.50
N PHE A 39 -2.43 1.57 -16.58
CA PHE A 39 -2.43 1.31 -15.15
C PHE A 39 -3.80 0.82 -14.66
N ASN A 40 -3.83 -0.38 -14.09
CA ASN A 40 -4.98 -0.93 -13.40
C ASN A 40 -4.65 -1.15 -11.91
N LEU A 41 -5.27 -0.35 -11.05
CA LEU A 41 -5.05 -0.43 -9.60
C LEU A 41 -5.47 -1.79 -9.04
N LEU A 42 -6.62 -2.33 -9.46
CA LEU A 42 -7.12 -3.62 -8.95
C LEU A 42 -6.19 -4.77 -9.34
N GLU A 43 -5.73 -4.81 -10.58
CA GLU A 43 -4.78 -5.80 -11.06
C GLU A 43 -3.45 -5.72 -10.30
N THR A 44 -2.94 -4.51 -10.09
CA THR A 44 -1.72 -4.24 -9.32
C THR A 44 -1.83 -4.77 -7.89
N LEU A 45 -2.92 -4.43 -7.20
CA LEU A 45 -3.19 -4.87 -5.83
C LEU A 45 -3.38 -6.40 -5.76
N ALA A 46 -4.12 -6.97 -6.69
CA ALA A 46 -4.33 -8.42 -6.77
C ALA A 46 -3.01 -9.18 -7.02
N PHE A 47 -2.15 -8.64 -7.90
CA PHE A 47 -0.83 -9.21 -8.15
C PHE A 47 0.06 -9.18 -6.91
N LEU A 48 0.16 -8.02 -6.24
CA LEU A 48 0.95 -7.86 -5.02
C LEU A 48 0.46 -8.75 -3.89
N ARG A 49 -0.86 -8.86 -3.75
CA ARG A 49 -1.48 -9.75 -2.78
C ARG A 49 -1.20 -11.22 -3.10
N GLY A 50 -1.43 -11.64 -4.35
CA GLY A 50 -1.29 -13.04 -4.76
C GLY A 50 0.15 -13.55 -4.79
N LYS A 51 1.12 -12.69 -5.11
CA LYS A 51 2.53 -13.07 -5.23
C LYS A 51 3.32 -12.87 -3.94
N PHE A 52 3.03 -11.82 -3.17
CA PHE A 52 3.85 -11.43 -2.02
C PHE A 52 3.08 -11.36 -0.70
N ASN A 53 1.79 -11.69 -0.70
CA ASN A 53 0.90 -11.52 0.45
C ASN A 53 0.92 -10.07 0.99
N ASN A 54 1.19 -9.10 0.10
CA ASN A 54 1.30 -7.70 0.49
C ASN A 54 -0.10 -7.08 0.63
N ASN A 55 -0.32 -6.36 1.73
CA ASN A 55 -1.60 -5.71 2.05
C ASN A 55 -1.44 -4.22 1.87
N ILE A 56 -1.97 -3.69 0.76
CA ILE A 56 -1.93 -2.26 0.44
C ILE A 56 -3.37 -1.76 0.46
N PHE A 57 -3.62 -0.70 1.23
CA PHE A 57 -4.93 -0.11 1.56
C PHE A 57 -5.87 -0.98 2.39
N ILE A 58 -6.02 -2.25 2.01
CA ILE A 58 -6.93 -3.19 2.64
C ILE A 58 -6.14 -4.44 3.02
N GLN A 59 -6.22 -4.82 4.29
CA GLN A 59 -5.76 -6.12 4.76
C GLN A 59 -6.85 -7.14 4.48
N PHE A 60 -6.50 -8.20 3.74
CA PHE A 60 -7.41 -9.31 3.45
C PHE A 60 -6.85 -10.58 4.06
N PHE A 61 -7.62 -11.41 4.75
CA PHE A 61 -7.13 -12.69 5.26
C PHE A 61 -8.27 -13.62 5.66
N VAL A 62 -7.95 -14.91 5.82
CA VAL A 62 -8.86 -15.88 6.43
C VAL A 62 -8.59 -15.89 7.93
N ALA A 63 -9.62 -15.69 8.73
CA ALA A 63 -9.56 -15.75 10.18
C ALA A 63 -10.61 -16.70 10.73
N THR A 64 -10.45 -17.14 11.97
CA THR A 64 -11.55 -17.75 12.73
C THR A 64 -12.64 -16.71 12.99
N ASP A 65 -13.90 -17.11 12.92
CA ASP A 65 -15.01 -16.22 13.28
C ASP A 65 -15.03 -15.99 14.81
N ASP A 66 -14.88 -14.73 15.23
CA ASP A 66 -14.88 -14.34 16.65
C ASP A 66 -16.15 -14.77 17.40
N LYS A 67 -17.28 -14.95 16.71
CA LYS A 67 -18.55 -15.40 17.29
C LYS A 67 -18.82 -16.89 17.08
N ASN A 68 -18.08 -17.56 16.20
CA ASN A 68 -18.18 -19.00 16.00
C ASN A 68 -16.80 -19.60 15.69
N SER A 69 -16.11 -20.06 16.73
CA SER A 69 -14.74 -20.56 16.62
C SER A 69 -14.56 -21.82 15.78
N ASN A 70 -15.65 -22.47 15.35
CA ASN A 70 -15.62 -23.62 14.44
C ASN A 70 -15.64 -23.21 12.96
N GLU A 71 -15.86 -21.93 12.66
CA GLU A 71 -15.93 -21.41 11.29
C GLU A 71 -14.73 -20.51 10.97
N HIS A 72 -14.38 -20.47 9.69
CA HIS A 72 -13.43 -19.52 9.13
C HIS A 72 -14.15 -18.56 8.19
N ILE A 73 -13.82 -17.29 8.28
CA ILE A 73 -14.41 -16.21 7.47
C ILE A 73 -13.32 -15.44 6.74
N LEU A 74 -13.72 -14.79 5.65
CA LEU A 74 -12.91 -13.78 4.99
C LEU A 74 -13.03 -12.47 5.77
N THR A 75 -11.89 -11.94 6.18
CA THR A 75 -11.77 -10.70 6.94
C THR A 75 -11.14 -9.62 6.08
N LEU A 76 -11.78 -8.45 6.08
CA LEU A 76 -11.25 -7.20 5.52
C LEU A 76 -10.99 -6.24 6.68
N ASP A 77 -9.80 -5.65 6.69
CA ASP A 77 -9.40 -4.69 7.70
C ASP A 77 -8.57 -3.57 7.09
N GLN A 78 -8.36 -2.51 7.86
CA GLN A 78 -7.50 -1.40 7.47
C GLN A 78 -6.04 -1.86 7.37
N ALA A 79 -5.35 -1.52 6.27
CA ALA A 79 -3.92 -1.84 6.13
C ALA A 79 -3.07 -1.01 7.13
N PRO A 80 -1.90 -1.54 7.55
CA PRO A 80 -0.96 -0.77 8.35
C PRO A 80 -0.39 0.41 7.57
N LEU A 81 0.00 1.46 8.29
CA LEU A 81 0.81 2.56 7.77
C LEU A 81 2.29 2.18 7.79
N PHE A 82 3.12 2.90 7.04
CA PHE A 82 4.58 2.75 7.08
C PHE A 82 5.17 3.12 8.44
N LEU A 83 4.72 4.23 9.06
CA LEU A 83 5.02 4.50 10.46
C LEU A 83 4.05 3.71 11.35
N PRO A 84 4.54 3.05 12.41
CA PRO A 84 3.72 2.17 13.23
C PRO A 84 2.65 2.90 14.03
N ALA A 85 2.91 4.14 14.45
CA ALA A 85 1.95 4.96 15.17
C ALA A 85 1.24 5.92 14.22
N ARG A 86 -0.09 5.89 14.21
CA ARG A 86 -0.92 6.85 13.47
C ARG A 86 -0.63 8.29 13.92
N GLU A 87 -0.31 8.45 15.19
CA GLU A 87 0.04 9.72 15.84
C GLU A 87 1.33 10.32 15.28
N ASP A 88 2.24 9.51 14.72
CA ASP A 88 3.44 9.99 14.04
C ASP A 88 3.11 10.75 12.75
N TYR A 89 1.92 10.55 12.18
CA TYR A 89 1.43 11.39 11.09
C TYR A 89 0.71 12.62 11.66
N LEU A 90 -0.15 12.45 12.65
CA LEU A 90 -1.15 13.47 12.99
C LEU A 90 -0.71 14.49 14.03
N THR A 91 0.37 14.23 14.77
CA THR A 91 0.84 15.12 15.84
C THR A 91 2.01 16.01 15.39
N ASN A 92 2.11 17.19 16.01
CA ASN A 92 3.24 18.11 15.84
C ASN A 92 4.31 17.91 16.92
N SER A 93 4.46 16.69 17.43
CA SER A 93 5.55 16.39 18.36
C SER A 93 6.88 16.33 17.61
N THR A 94 7.97 16.64 18.31
CA THR A 94 9.33 16.58 17.76
C THR A 94 9.66 15.18 17.25
N GLU A 95 9.20 14.16 17.95
CA GLU A 95 9.37 12.75 17.59
C GLU A 95 8.61 12.41 16.31
N ALA A 96 7.34 12.80 16.20
CA ALA A 96 6.54 12.58 15.00
C ALA A 96 7.13 13.30 13.78
N GLU A 97 7.57 14.55 13.93
CA GLU A 97 8.28 15.27 12.87
C GLU A 97 9.56 14.56 12.42
N LYS A 98 10.32 14.02 13.37
CA LYS A 98 11.55 13.26 13.09
C LYS A 98 11.23 11.97 12.35
N SER A 99 10.20 11.22 12.76
CA SER A 99 9.74 9.99 12.11
C SER A 99 9.31 10.25 10.67
N ARG A 100 8.50 11.28 10.41
CA ARG A 100 8.07 11.66 9.06
C ARG A 100 9.23 12.06 8.16
N ARG A 101 10.18 12.85 8.69
CA ARG A 101 11.38 13.24 7.95
C ARG A 101 12.24 12.04 7.59
N ALA A 102 12.41 11.11 8.53
CA ALA A 102 13.19 9.89 8.29
C ALA A 102 12.52 8.98 7.25
N LEU A 103 11.20 8.82 7.32
CA LEU A 103 10.45 8.06 6.31
C LEU A 103 10.56 8.70 4.92
N LEU A 104 10.38 10.02 4.81
CA LEU A 104 10.54 10.73 3.54
C LEU A 104 11.95 10.54 2.96
N GLN A 105 12.98 10.71 3.79
CA GLN A 105 14.36 10.53 3.36
C GLN A 105 14.61 9.09 2.88
N LEU A 106 14.12 8.08 3.62
CA LEU A 106 14.24 6.68 3.22
C LEU A 106 13.60 6.41 1.86
N MET A 107 12.40 6.93 1.61
CA MET A 107 11.71 6.77 0.33
C MET A 107 12.50 7.42 -0.83
N ILE A 108 13.06 8.62 -0.60
CA ILE A 108 13.88 9.33 -1.58
C ILE A 108 15.17 8.54 -1.86
N ASP A 109 15.88 8.11 -0.81
CA ASP A 109 17.14 7.39 -0.93
C ASP A 109 16.97 6.07 -1.69
N ILE A 110 15.88 5.33 -1.43
CA ILE A 110 15.55 4.11 -2.18
C ILE A 110 15.32 4.44 -3.65
N ALA A 111 14.49 5.45 -3.96
CA ALA A 111 14.20 5.82 -5.34
C ALA A 111 15.48 6.25 -6.09
N VAL A 112 16.32 7.08 -5.47
CA VAL A 112 17.58 7.56 -6.06
C VAL A 112 18.58 6.42 -6.24
N THR A 113 18.69 5.51 -5.28
CA THR A 113 19.54 4.30 -5.38
C THR A 113 19.12 3.41 -6.55
N LEU A 114 17.82 3.36 -6.85
CA LEU A 114 17.26 2.65 -8.00
C LEU A 114 17.34 3.47 -9.31
N GLY A 115 17.89 4.67 -9.28
CA GLY A 115 18.14 5.50 -10.45
C GLY A 115 17.14 6.64 -10.68
N ALA A 116 16.22 6.92 -9.76
CA ALA A 116 15.39 8.12 -9.89
C ALA A 116 16.25 9.39 -9.85
N HIS A 117 15.85 10.41 -10.62
CA HIS A 117 16.41 11.75 -10.46
C HIS A 117 16.01 12.33 -9.10
N THR A 118 16.95 12.91 -8.35
CA THR A 118 16.72 13.38 -6.98
C THR A 118 15.53 14.33 -6.86
N SER A 119 15.38 15.29 -7.79
CA SER A 119 14.24 16.23 -7.74
C SER A 119 12.89 15.56 -7.99
N THR A 120 12.84 14.56 -8.88
CA THR A 120 11.62 13.79 -9.15
C THR A 120 11.29 12.90 -7.96
N ALA A 121 12.29 12.21 -7.41
CA ALA A 121 12.14 11.40 -6.20
C ALA A 121 11.59 12.24 -5.04
N GLN A 122 12.13 13.43 -4.81
CA GLN A 122 11.64 14.31 -3.75
C GLN A 122 10.17 14.67 -3.94
N LEU A 123 9.78 15.21 -5.10
CA LEU A 123 8.40 15.62 -5.37
C LEU A 123 7.40 14.45 -5.28
N ASN A 124 7.78 13.30 -5.82
CA ASN A 124 6.92 12.11 -5.82
C ASN A 124 6.77 11.54 -4.41
N MET A 125 7.86 11.43 -3.63
CA MET A 125 7.80 10.87 -2.29
C MET A 125 7.14 11.81 -1.28
N GLU A 126 7.22 13.14 -1.48
CA GLU A 126 6.41 14.10 -0.74
C GLU A 126 4.91 13.88 -0.99
N SER A 127 4.52 13.63 -2.25
CA SER A 127 3.12 13.32 -2.62
C SER A 127 2.64 11.99 -2.02
N VAL A 128 3.51 10.96 -2.00
CA VAL A 128 3.23 9.67 -1.36
C VAL A 128 3.02 9.85 0.15
N LEU A 129 3.89 10.62 0.81
CA LEU A 129 3.74 10.91 2.23
C LEU A 129 2.43 11.66 2.52
N GLU A 130 2.09 12.69 1.73
CA GLU A 130 0.84 13.43 1.88
C GLU A 130 -0.39 12.53 1.69
N PHE A 131 -0.33 11.60 0.74
CA PHE A 131 -1.37 10.61 0.53
C PHE A 131 -1.50 9.68 1.74
N GLU A 132 -0.40 9.20 2.28
CA GLU A 132 -0.41 8.38 3.50
C GLU A 132 -0.97 9.14 4.72
N PHE A 133 -0.70 10.44 4.82
CA PHE A 133 -1.36 11.32 5.81
C PHE A 133 -2.88 11.33 5.69
N LYS A 134 -3.41 11.30 4.46
CA LYS A 134 -4.87 11.22 4.23
C LYS A 134 -5.42 9.88 4.69
N ILE A 135 -4.69 8.79 4.46
CA ILE A 135 -5.02 7.46 4.98
C ILE A 135 -5.00 7.46 6.51
N ALA A 136 -3.95 8.00 7.13
CA ALA A 136 -3.83 8.15 8.58
C ALA A 136 -5.05 8.85 9.21
N LYS A 137 -5.59 9.88 8.55
CA LYS A 137 -6.77 10.59 9.04
C LYS A 137 -8.03 9.72 9.08
N ILE A 138 -8.25 8.87 8.08
CA ILE A 138 -9.45 8.02 7.98
C ILE A 138 -9.34 6.69 8.74
N LEU A 139 -8.13 6.28 9.13
CA LEU A 139 -7.91 5.07 9.93
C LEU A 139 -8.59 5.16 11.29
N ILE A 140 -9.22 4.06 11.71
CA ILE A 140 -9.81 3.93 13.04
C ILE A 140 -8.66 3.77 14.05
N PRO A 141 -8.54 4.64 15.07
CA PRO A 141 -7.51 4.53 16.09
C PRO A 141 -7.60 3.20 16.85
N HIS A 142 -6.47 2.64 17.25
CA HIS A 142 -6.43 1.34 17.95
C HIS A 142 -7.33 1.31 19.20
N ILE A 143 -7.39 2.40 19.97
CA ILE A 143 -8.23 2.50 21.17
C ILE A 143 -9.73 2.35 20.89
N ASN A 144 -10.16 2.65 19.65
CA ASN A 144 -11.56 2.55 19.22
C ASN A 144 -11.88 1.20 18.55
N ARG A 145 -10.91 0.29 18.45
CA ARG A 145 -11.04 -1.00 17.77
C ARG A 145 -11.30 -2.13 18.77
N THR A 146 -12.42 -2.06 19.48
CA THR A 146 -12.88 -3.17 20.33
C THR A 146 -13.41 -4.32 19.46
N SER A 147 -13.41 -5.55 19.99
CA SER A 147 -13.92 -6.73 19.28
C SER A 147 -15.34 -6.54 18.78
N GLU A 148 -16.19 -5.86 19.55
CA GLU A 148 -17.58 -5.57 19.17
C GLU A 148 -17.68 -4.52 18.06
N ALA A 149 -16.82 -3.49 18.08
CA ALA A 149 -16.87 -2.39 17.13
C ALA A 149 -16.39 -2.79 15.73
N ILE A 150 -15.40 -3.69 15.66
CA ILE A 150 -14.80 -4.13 14.39
C ILE A 150 -15.53 -5.34 13.78
N TYR A 151 -16.35 -6.06 14.56
CA TYR A 151 -17.09 -7.22 14.06
C TYR A 151 -18.31 -6.80 13.23
N ASN A 152 -18.15 -6.78 11.91
CA ASN A 152 -19.22 -6.47 10.95
C ASN A 152 -19.33 -7.59 9.91
N LYS A 153 -20.01 -8.69 10.27
CA LYS A 153 -20.21 -9.84 9.37
C LYS A 153 -21.26 -9.50 8.30
N LEU A 154 -20.82 -9.47 7.05
CA LEU A 154 -21.63 -9.20 5.86
C LEU A 154 -21.48 -10.34 4.85
N SER A 155 -22.53 -10.60 4.08
CA SER A 155 -22.41 -11.36 2.84
C SER A 155 -21.68 -10.54 1.76
N VAL A 156 -21.11 -11.21 0.76
CA VAL A 156 -20.45 -10.54 -0.38
C VAL A 156 -21.40 -9.56 -1.08
N LEU A 157 -22.67 -9.94 -1.24
CA LEU A 157 -23.69 -9.10 -1.85
C LEU A 157 -23.93 -7.80 -1.05
N GLN A 158 -24.03 -7.91 0.27
CA GLN A 158 -24.19 -6.73 1.14
C GLN A 158 -22.95 -5.82 1.07
N LEU A 159 -21.75 -6.41 1.07
CA LEU A 159 -20.50 -5.65 0.93
C LEU A 159 -20.46 -4.87 -0.39
N GLN A 160 -20.84 -5.51 -1.51
CA GLN A 160 -20.92 -4.88 -2.83
C GLN A 160 -21.91 -3.70 -2.85
N GLN A 161 -23.05 -3.83 -2.15
CA GLN A 161 -24.03 -2.75 -2.02
C GLN A 161 -23.52 -1.60 -1.14
N THR A 162 -22.75 -1.90 -0.09
CA THR A 162 -22.17 -0.88 0.81
C THR A 162 -21.01 -0.12 0.18
N ILE A 163 -20.22 -0.79 -0.67
CA ILE A 163 -19.05 -0.20 -1.33
C ILE A 163 -19.18 -0.41 -2.86
N PRO A 164 -20.00 0.41 -3.55
CA PRO A 164 -20.29 0.21 -4.97
C PRO A 164 -19.04 0.27 -5.86
N GLN A 165 -17.99 0.96 -5.42
CA GLN A 165 -16.70 1.05 -6.12
C GLN A 165 -15.95 -0.28 -6.19
N VAL A 166 -16.27 -1.23 -5.30
CA VAL A 166 -15.76 -2.62 -5.30
C VAL A 166 -16.64 -3.53 -6.19
N SER A 167 -17.80 -3.03 -6.60
CA SER A 167 -18.76 -3.74 -7.44
C SER A 167 -18.72 -3.18 -8.86
N ASP A 168 -17.74 -3.61 -9.66
CA ASP A 168 -18.02 -3.86 -11.08
C ASP A 168 -16.85 -4.57 -11.80
N LYS A 169 -17.19 -5.74 -12.39
CA LYS A 169 -16.55 -6.40 -13.56
C LYS A 169 -15.49 -7.51 -13.46
N GLN A 170 -15.07 -8.07 -12.33
CA GLN A 170 -13.94 -9.05 -12.37
C GLN A 170 -14.02 -10.32 -11.49
N LEU A 171 -15.21 -10.72 -11.02
CA LEU A 171 -15.39 -11.99 -10.28
C LEU A 171 -16.12 -13.09 -11.09
N HIS A 172 -16.15 -12.95 -12.43
CA HIS A 172 -16.60 -14.00 -13.35
C HIS A 172 -15.45 -14.49 -14.22
#